data_AF-A0A7S8C7B1-F1
#
_entry.id   AF-A0A7S8C7B1-F1
#
_cell.length_a   1.000
_cell.length_b   1.000
_cell.length_c   1.000
_cell.angle_alpha   90.00
_cell.angle_beta   90.00
_cell.angle_gamma   90.00
#
_symmetry.space_group_name_H-M   'P 1'
#
loop_
_entity.id
_entity.type
_entity.pdbx_description
1 polymer ?
#
loop_
_entity_poly.entity_id
_entity_poly.type
_entity_poly.pdbx_seq_one_letter_code
_entity_poly.pdbx_strand_id
1 'polypeptide(L)' 'MESIRCGSCRRLLCRAAERAIAGVVEIKCPRCGTINSLRPTSPQPERRPERPEKDKDACTGSSTTPTPSPG' A
#
# COMPACT_ATOMS: atom_id res chain seq x y z
N MET A 1 -14.85 12.41 14.61
CA MET A 1 -14.51 11.05 15.10
C MET A 1 -14.75 10.05 13.98
N GLU A 2 -13.78 9.17 13.71
CA GLU A 2 -13.85 8.12 12.70
C GLU A 2 -14.37 6.81 13.29
N SER A 3 -15.10 6.03 12.49
CA SER A 3 -15.66 4.75 12.94
C SER A 3 -14.72 3.61 12.59
N ILE A 4 -14.19 2.94 13.62
CA ILE A 4 -13.34 1.77 13.46
C ILE A 4 -14.20 0.51 13.54
N ARG A 5 -14.12 -0.32 12.49
CA ARG A 5 -14.97 -1.51 12.33
C ARG A 5 -14.12 -2.78 12.32
N CYS A 6 -14.72 -3.87 12.76
CA CYS A 6 -14.08 -5.19 12.72
C CYS A 6 -13.74 -5.57 11.27
N GLY A 7 -12.53 -6.09 11.06
CA GLY A 7 -12.05 -6.53 9.75
C GLY A 7 -12.78 -7.77 9.21
N SER A 8 -13.42 -8.55 10.09
CA SER A 8 -14.15 -9.77 9.71
C SER A 8 -15.65 -9.51 9.51
N CYS A 9 -16.36 -8.97 10.52
CA CYS A 9 -17.83 -8.85 10.48
C CYS A 9 -18.37 -7.42 10.34
N ARG A 10 -17.49 -6.42 10.15
CA ARG A 10 -17.80 -4.98 10.00
C ARG A 10 -18.57 -4.33 11.16
N ARG A 11 -18.76 -5.04 12.29
CA ARG A 11 -19.34 -4.49 13.52
C ARG A 11 -18.49 -3.30 13.98
N LEU A 12 -19.15 -2.20 14.36
CA LEU A 12 -18.48 -1.07 14.98
C LEU A 12 -17.77 -1.54 16.26
N LEU A 13 -16.46 -1.26 16.35
CA LEU A 13 -15.64 -1.55 17.52
C LEU A 13 -15.56 -0.31 18.43
N CYS A 14 -15.19 0.85 17.86
CA CYS A 14 -15.15 2.12 18.58
C CYS A 14 -15.21 3.31 17.59
N ARG A 15 -15.30 4.52 18.14
CA ARG A 15 -15.08 5.78 17.42
C ARG A 15 -13.86 6.48 18.01
N ALA A 16 -12.97 6.99 17.16
CA ALA A 16 -11.74 7.64 17.58
C ALA A 16 -11.62 9.04 16.98
N ALA A 17 -11.05 10.00 17.72
CA ALA A 17 -10.59 11.24 17.11
C ALA A 17 -9.33 10.99 16.25
N GLU A 18 -9.00 11.93 15.39
CA GLU A 18 -7.76 11.87 14.62
C GLU A 18 -6.57 11.75 15.59
N ARG A 19 -5.62 10.84 15.29
CA ARG A 19 -4.44 10.56 16.12
C ARG A 19 -4.72 10.12 17.57
N ALA A 20 -5.93 9.70 17.92
CA ALA A 20 -6.24 9.19 19.26
C ALA A 20 -5.54 7.86 19.60
N ILE A 21 -5.10 7.11 18.59
CA ILE A 21 -4.35 5.86 18.75
C ILE A 21 -2.86 6.18 18.63
N ALA A 22 -2.18 6.35 19.77
CA ALA A 22 -0.75 6.65 19.85
C ALA A 22 0.15 5.40 19.82
N GLY A 23 -0.39 4.23 20.17
CA GLY A 23 0.30 2.94 20.16
C GLY A 23 -0.55 1.83 19.52
N VAL A 24 -0.06 0.59 19.54
CA VAL A 24 -0.85 -0.56 19.07
C VAL A 24 -1.97 -0.85 20.09
N VAL A 25 -3.20 -1.01 19.61
CA VAL A 25 -4.35 -1.40 20.43
C VAL A 25 -4.92 -2.70 19.89
N GLU A 26 -5.05 -3.71 20.74
CA GLU A 26 -5.71 -4.97 20.40
C GLU A 26 -7.10 -5.02 21.01
N ILE A 27 -8.12 -5.24 20.17
CA ILE A 27 -9.52 -5.27 20.59
C ILE A 27 -10.20 -6.53 20.04
N LYS A 28 -10.83 -7.29 20.93
CA LYS A 28 -11.66 -8.43 20.54
C LYS A 28 -13.03 -7.94 20.06
N CYS A 29 -13.47 -8.42 18.90
CA CYS A 29 -14.81 -8.14 18.42
C CYS A 29 -15.86 -8.90 19.26
N PRO A 30 -16.82 -8.23 19.91
CA PRO A 30 -17.82 -8.90 20.73
C PRO A 30 -18.84 -9.70 19.91
N ARG A 31 -18.90 -9.50 18.59
CA ARG A 31 -19.81 -10.23 17.70
C ARG A 31 -19.23 -11.55 17.19
N CYS A 32 -18.00 -11.53 16.67
CA CYS A 32 -17.40 -12.68 15.97
C CYS A 32 -16.13 -13.21 16.63
N GLY A 33 -15.64 -12.58 17.71
CA GLY A 33 -14.47 -13.04 18.45
C GLY A 33 -13.11 -12.72 17.82
N THR A 34 -13.06 -12.19 16.60
CA THR A 34 -11.80 -11.78 15.94
C THR A 34 -11.04 -10.75 16.77
N ILE A 35 -9.72 -10.94 16.93
CA ILE A 35 -8.82 -9.94 17.52
C ILE A 35 -8.38 -8.98 16.41
N ASN A 36 -8.68 -7.69 16.60
CA ASN A 36 -8.35 -6.62 15.67
C ASN A 36 -7.18 -5.80 16.26
N SER A 37 -6.05 -5.74 15.56
CA SER A 37 -4.91 -4.90 15.94
C SER A 37 -4.98 -3.55 15.21
N LEU A 38 -5.23 -2.49 15.96
CA LEU A 38 -5.31 -1.11 15.47
C LEU A 38 -3.94 -0.46 15.64
N ARG A 39 -3.44 0.19 14.58
CA ARG A 39 -2.15 0.89 14.60
C ARG A 39 -2.34 2.40 14.48
N PRO A 40 -1.38 3.20 15.01
CA PRO A 40 -1.36 4.63 14.77
C PRO A 40 -1.32 4.92 13.28
N THR A 41 -1.97 6.01 12.87
CA THR A 41 -1.78 6.55 11.53
C THR A 41 -0.33 7.02 11.43
N SER A 42 0.50 6.24 10.72
CA SER A 42 1.90 6.61 10.50
C SER A 42 1.95 7.95 9.75
N PRO A 43 2.88 8.87 10.08
CA PRO A 43 3.11 10.02 9.22
C PRO A 43 3.44 9.49 7.82
N GLN A 44 2.76 10.01 6.79
CA GLN A 44 3.09 9.62 5.42
C GLN A 44 4.59 9.87 5.19
N PRO A 45 5.37 8.87 4.74
CA PRO A 45 6.74 9.13 4.36
C PRO A 45 6.72 10.18 3.25
N GLU A 46 7.48 11.26 3.43
CA GLU A 46 7.71 12.24 2.38
C GLU A 46 8.16 11.49 1.12
N ARG A 47 7.42 11.66 0.01
CA ARG A 47 7.74 10.97 -1.25
C ARG A 47 9.21 11.22 -1.56
N ARG A 48 10.01 10.16 -1.53
CA ARG A 48 11.40 10.21 -1.97
C ARG A 48 11.41 10.71 -3.43
N PRO A 49 12.20 11.74 -3.78
CA PRO A 49 12.28 12.21 -5.16
C PRO A 49 12.71 11.06 -6.07
N GLU A 50 12.03 10.94 -7.21
CA GLU A 50 12.30 9.95 -8.25
C GLU A 50 13.77 10.07 -8.68
N ARG A 51 14.48 8.93 -8.70
CA ARG A 51 15.87 8.88 -9.15
C ARG A 51 15.86 9.24 -10.65
N PRO A 52 16.64 10.24 -11.10
CA PRO A 52 16.64 10.62 -12.52
C PRO A 52 17.06 9.42 -13.38
N GLU A 53 16.22 9.09 -14.36
CA GLU A 53 16.54 8.14 -15.42
C GLU A 53 17.78 8.66 -16.15
N LYS A 54 18.86 7.87 -16.11
CA LYS A 54 20.00 8.13 -16.98
C LYS A 54 19.56 7.83 -18.39
N ASP A 55 19.45 8.90 -19.16
CA ASP A 55 19.34 8.90 -20.61
C ASP A 55 20.30 7.87 -21.24
N LYS A 56 19.75 7.09 -22.17
CA LYS A 56 20.44 6.05 -22.93
C LYS A 56 20.58 6.52 -24.38
N ASP A 57 21.31 7.60 -24.60
CA ASP A 57 21.71 7.98 -25.94
C ASP A 57 22.95 7.21 -26.44
N ALA A 58 22.71 6.54 -27.58
CA ALA A 58 23.59 6.21 -28.69
C ALA A 58 24.72 5.16 -28.53
N CYS A 59 24.57 4.04 -29.26
CA CYS A 59 25.40 3.88 -30.47
C CYS A 59 24.72 2.99 -31.51
N THR A 60 24.49 3.60 -32.67
CA THR A 60 24.08 3.03 -33.96
C THR A 60 24.90 1.81 -34.35
N GLY A 61 24.20 0.73 -34.69
CA GLY A 61 24.74 -0.42 -35.41
C GLY A 61 23.65 -1.02 -36.27
N SER A 62 23.39 -0.43 -37.45
CA SER A 62 22.50 -0.99 -38.45
C SER A 62 23.04 -2.33 -38.94
N SER A 63 22.21 -3.37 -38.91
CA SER A 63 22.38 -4.55 -39.76
C SER A 63 20.99 -5.10 -40.11
N THR A 64 20.52 -4.64 -41.26
CA THR A 64 19.71 -5.36 -42.28
C THR A 64 18.71 -6.44 -41.84
N THR A 65 17.45 -6.16 -42.18
CA THR A 65 16.28 -7.02 -42.39
C THR A 65 16.51 -8.21 -43.36
N PRO A 66 15.51 -9.05 -43.74
CA PRO A 66 14.36 -9.64 -43.02
C PRO A 66 14.17 -11.16 -43.31
N THR A 67 13.12 -11.77 -42.72
CA THR A 67 12.18 -12.77 -43.33
C THR A 67 12.03 -14.09 -42.55
N PRO A 68 10.81 -14.47 -42.11
CA PRO A 68 10.51 -15.82 -41.63
C PRO A 68 10.15 -16.76 -42.79
N SER A 69 10.65 -18.00 -42.77
CA SER A 69 10.21 -19.07 -43.67
C SER A 69 9.23 -20.00 -42.95
N PRO A 70 8.11 -20.41 -43.57
CA PRO A 70 7.36 -21.58 -43.16
C PRO A 70 7.79 -22.81 -43.96
N GLY A 71 7.93 -23.95 -43.28
CA GLY A 71 8.25 -25.26 -43.87
C GLY A 71 8.46 -26.30 -42.79
#